data_AF-A0A0G1L8B7-F1
#
_entry.id   AF-A0A0G1L8B7-F1
#
_cell.length_a   1.000
_cell.length_b   1.000
_cell.length_c   1.000
_cell.angle_alpha   90.00
_cell.angle_beta   90.00
_cell.angle_gamma   90.00
#
_symmetry.space_group_name_H-M   'P 1'
#
loop_
_entity.id
_entity.type
_entity.pdbx_description
1 polymer ?
#
loop_
_entity_poly.entity_id
_entity_poly.type
_entity_poly.pdbx_seq_one_letter_code
_entity_poly.pdbx_strand_id
1 'polypeptide(L)'
;MWKNSNQKLFFLFIAAFLFAAFLFALNQISEADTGLLIKTGAYITEHYTVPLHDVFSYTAEGARWIAHYWLPALVFYGITVSGGTAGLIVLVALIATLTFGLLMRVVWIREKKIFLAFLLFPLFFGLTFGLWSPRPQIFSYCFITLLILLIELFLNTKEKKYLYAVPFLMLAWANFHAGVILGLAVVFLFAFHEFTSEMWRFGERTKRSTFVALTSLGAVFLNPNGYATLVYSQIIAPVAKALGVSEWFSLLDRLGTWESKVFLVFMVVVALALVFGFLKRYKEDHRLDFFHWGLAVAAVILPVISVRHVIFFPLITFPLFIGIAYRYVDSKEFPMEEIFQKRLIRPFFFILTLFIEP
;
A
#
# COMPACT_ATOMS: atom_id res chain seq x y z
N MET A 1 -6.80 34.90 -17.88
CA MET A 1 -7.54 34.48 -16.68
C MET A 1 -8.04 33.02 -16.69
N TRP A 2 -8.19 32.34 -17.83
CA TRP A 2 -8.70 30.95 -17.91
C TRP A 2 -7.72 29.82 -17.54
N LYS A 3 -6.40 30.04 -17.58
CA LYS A 3 -5.41 29.00 -17.19
C LYS A 3 -5.42 28.72 -15.68
N ASN A 4 -5.81 29.70 -14.86
CA ASN A 4 -5.85 29.59 -13.39
C ASN A 4 -7.08 28.84 -12.86
N SER A 5 -8.22 28.83 -13.56
CA SER A 5 -9.43 28.16 -13.08
C SER A 5 -9.29 26.64 -13.10
N ASN A 6 -8.70 26.07 -14.16
CA ASN A 6 -8.47 24.62 -14.27
C ASN A 6 -7.47 24.11 -13.23
N GLN A 7 -6.45 24.89 -12.89
CA GLN A 7 -5.50 24.53 -11.82
C GLN A 7 -6.16 24.57 -10.43
N LYS A 8 -6.90 25.62 -10.11
CA LYS A 8 -7.65 25.71 -8.84
C LYS A 8 -8.61 24.54 -8.68
N LEU A 9 -9.33 24.23 -9.75
CA LEU A 9 -10.26 23.11 -9.80
C LEU A 9 -9.56 21.77 -9.54
N PHE A 10 -8.42 21.54 -10.18
CA PHE A 10 -7.60 20.35 -9.96
C PHE A 10 -7.14 20.20 -8.51
N PHE A 11 -6.63 21.26 -7.88
CA PHE A 11 -6.23 21.23 -6.47
C PHE A 11 -7.42 20.98 -5.55
N LEU A 12 -8.58 21.57 -5.84
CA LEU A 12 -9.80 21.34 -5.08
C LEU A 12 -10.28 19.88 -5.19
N PHE A 13 -10.16 19.27 -6.36
CA PHE A 13 -10.44 17.84 -6.54
C PHE A 13 -9.52 16.94 -5.72
N ILE A 14 -8.22 17.24 -5.72
CA ILE A 14 -7.26 16.50 -4.88
C ILE A 14 -7.61 16.66 -3.41
N ALA A 15 -7.89 17.88 -2.96
CA ALA A 15 -8.27 18.14 -1.57
C ALA A 15 -9.55 17.39 -1.18
N ALA A 16 -10.59 17.43 -2.02
CA ALA A 16 -11.84 16.71 -1.80
C ALA A 16 -11.63 15.19 -1.76
N PHE A 17 -10.79 14.65 -2.64
CA PHE A 17 -10.43 13.23 -2.62
C PHE A 17 -9.68 12.83 -1.35
N LEU A 18 -8.66 13.60 -0.94
CA LEU A 18 -7.90 13.31 0.27
C LEU A 18 -8.80 13.41 1.52
N PHE A 19 -9.73 14.36 1.54
CA PHE A 19 -10.72 14.45 2.59
C PHE A 19 -11.68 13.26 2.60
N ALA A 20 -12.18 12.82 1.43
CA ALA A 20 -13.00 11.62 1.33
C ALA A 20 -12.23 10.35 1.76
N ALA A 21 -10.95 10.23 1.41
CA ALA A 21 -10.05 9.16 1.85
C ALA A 21 -9.85 9.17 3.37
N PHE A 22 -9.73 10.36 3.98
CA PHE A 22 -9.67 10.52 5.43
C PHE A 22 -10.97 10.02 6.08
N LEU A 23 -12.13 10.48 5.61
CA LEU A 23 -13.43 10.05 6.12
C LEU A 23 -13.66 8.54 5.94
N PHE A 24 -13.22 7.98 4.81
CA PHE A 24 -13.27 6.55 4.53
C PHE A 24 -12.44 5.71 5.53
N ALA A 25 -11.45 6.29 6.19
CA ALA A 25 -10.62 5.57 7.15
C ALA A 25 -10.96 5.90 8.62
N LEU A 26 -11.98 6.72 8.88
CA LEU A 26 -12.52 6.98 10.21
C LEU A 26 -13.36 5.78 10.70
N ASN A 27 -12.66 4.70 11.03
CA ASN A 27 -13.25 3.48 11.54
C ASN A 27 -13.24 3.43 13.07
N GLN A 28 -14.26 2.80 13.65
CA GLN A 28 -14.23 2.44 15.06
C GLN A 28 -13.18 1.37 15.33
N ILE A 29 -12.63 1.38 16.55
CA ILE A 29 -11.69 0.35 16.99
C ILE A 29 -12.49 -0.94 17.24
N SER A 30 -12.30 -1.93 16.37
CA SER A 30 -12.94 -3.26 16.48
C SER A 30 -11.96 -4.37 16.85
N GLU A 31 -10.68 -4.03 17.03
CA GLU A 31 -9.58 -5.00 17.07
C GLU A 31 -9.19 -5.37 18.49
N ALA A 32 -9.27 -6.67 18.81
CA ALA A 32 -8.97 -7.22 20.13
C ALA A 32 -7.53 -6.94 20.57
N ASP A 33 -6.58 -6.94 19.63
CA ASP A 33 -5.14 -6.83 19.93
C ASP A 33 -4.67 -5.38 20.17
N THR A 34 -5.53 -4.38 19.98
CA THR A 34 -5.17 -2.95 20.16
C THR A 34 -4.68 -2.68 21.58
N GLY A 35 -5.32 -3.29 22.59
CA GLY A 35 -4.93 -3.14 23.99
C GLY A 35 -3.53 -3.69 24.27
N LEU A 36 -3.20 -4.86 23.71
CA LEU A 36 -1.87 -5.45 23.82
C LEU A 36 -0.81 -4.55 23.17
N LEU A 37 -1.11 -3.98 22.01
CA LEU A 37 -0.21 -3.05 21.32
C LEU A 37 0.08 -1.79 22.16
N ILE A 38 -0.95 -1.18 22.76
CA ILE A 38 -0.80 -0.02 23.65
C ILE A 38 0.01 -0.39 24.89
N LYS A 39 -0.30 -1.53 25.54
CA LYS A 39 0.44 -2.01 26.71
C LYS A 39 1.90 -2.31 26.40
N THR A 40 2.19 -2.84 25.22
CA THR A 40 3.56 -3.05 24.74
C THR A 40 4.32 -1.72 24.65
N GLY A 41 3.70 -0.68 24.10
CA GLY A 41 4.30 0.65 24.04
C GLY A 41 4.54 1.27 25.41
N ALA A 42 3.60 1.10 26.34
CA ALA A 42 3.75 1.52 27.73
C ALA A 42 4.95 0.81 28.39
N TYR A 43 5.04 -0.52 28.24
CA TYR A 43 6.14 -1.31 28.78
C TYR A 43 7.50 -0.86 28.25
N ILE A 44 7.64 -0.65 26.93
CA ILE A 44 8.90 -0.18 26.33
C ILE A 44 9.27 1.22 26.85
N THR A 45 8.28 2.10 27.04
CA THR A 45 8.50 3.45 27.55
C THR A 45 8.98 3.44 29.01
N GLU A 46 8.43 2.54 29.83
CA GLU A 46 8.78 2.40 31.25
C GLU A 46 10.13 1.71 31.47
N HIS A 47 10.44 0.68 30.68
CA HIS A 47 11.61 -0.18 30.89
C HIS A 47 12.77 0.13 29.94
N TYR A 48 12.60 1.06 28.99
CA TYR A 48 13.59 1.43 27.97
C TYR A 48 14.14 0.24 27.17
N THR A 49 13.35 -0.82 27.05
CA THR A 49 13.77 -2.07 26.40
C THR A 49 12.65 -2.66 25.59
N VAL A 50 13.00 -3.24 24.43
CA VAL A 50 12.04 -3.97 23.60
C VAL A 50 11.93 -5.39 24.15
N PRO A 51 10.73 -5.85 24.55
CA PRO A 51 10.57 -7.17 25.13
C PRO A 51 10.92 -8.24 24.10
N LEU A 52 11.86 -9.11 24.47
CA LEU A 52 12.22 -10.30 23.69
C LEU A 52 11.52 -11.56 24.20
N HIS A 53 10.86 -11.47 25.35
CA HIS A 53 10.10 -12.55 25.96
C HIS A 53 8.71 -12.04 26.33
N ASP A 54 7.74 -12.94 26.44
CA ASP A 54 6.37 -12.61 26.82
C ASP A 54 6.32 -12.18 28.29
N VAL A 55 5.81 -10.98 28.52
CA VAL A 55 5.67 -10.33 29.84
C VAL A 55 4.21 -10.11 30.23
N PHE A 56 3.26 -10.56 29.40
CA PHE A 56 1.83 -10.30 29.58
C PHE A 56 1.01 -11.57 29.74
N SER A 57 1.42 -12.67 29.12
CA SER A 57 0.68 -13.93 29.12
C SER A 57 0.84 -14.69 30.44
N TYR A 58 -0.27 -14.95 31.13
CA TYR A 58 -0.27 -15.73 32.38
C TYR A 58 0.28 -17.17 32.22
N THR A 59 0.00 -17.82 31.10
CA THR A 59 0.39 -19.24 30.86
C THR A 59 1.69 -19.41 30.09
N ALA A 60 2.29 -18.33 29.59
CA ALA A 60 3.45 -18.36 28.71
C ALA A 60 4.50 -17.32 29.08
N GLU A 61 4.50 -16.84 30.33
CA GLU A 61 5.47 -15.88 30.84
C GLU A 61 6.91 -16.36 30.59
N GLY A 62 7.76 -15.46 30.09
CA GLY A 62 9.15 -15.76 29.78
C GLY A 62 9.37 -16.51 28.46
N ALA A 63 8.32 -16.95 27.75
CA ALA A 63 8.46 -17.55 26.42
C ALA A 63 8.99 -16.53 25.40
N ARG A 64 9.73 -16.98 24.38
CA ARG A 64 10.25 -16.11 23.31
C ARG A 64 9.09 -15.39 22.61
N TRP A 65 9.13 -14.06 22.59
CA TRP A 65 8.13 -13.24 21.90
C TRP A 65 8.78 -12.31 20.87
N ILE A 66 8.34 -12.42 19.62
CA ILE A 66 8.84 -11.60 18.51
C ILE A 66 7.98 -10.33 18.40
N ALA A 67 8.34 -9.30 19.17
CA ALA A 67 7.74 -7.97 19.11
C ALA A 67 8.13 -7.21 17.81
N HIS A 68 7.72 -7.74 16.65
CA HIS A 68 8.02 -7.20 15.31
C HIS A 68 7.32 -5.85 15.00
N TYR A 69 6.54 -5.32 15.95
CA TYR A 69 5.82 -4.06 15.86
C TYR A 69 6.17 -3.11 17.01
N TRP A 70 7.36 -3.23 17.60
CA TRP A 70 7.78 -2.46 18.77
C TRP A 70 7.68 -0.94 18.58
N LEU A 71 8.04 -0.43 17.39
CA LEU A 71 7.99 1.00 17.11
C LEU A 71 6.54 1.51 16.94
N PRO A 72 5.65 0.82 16.21
CA PRO A 72 4.22 1.12 16.22
C PRO A 72 3.62 1.10 17.62
N ALA A 73 4.06 0.17 18.49
CA ALA A 73 3.58 0.12 19.87
C ALA A 73 3.86 1.43 20.60
N LEU A 74 5.07 1.99 20.46
CA LEU A 74 5.43 3.31 21.01
C LEU A 74 4.58 4.44 20.40
N VAL A 75 4.41 4.45 19.08
CA VAL A 75 3.58 5.46 18.39
C VAL A 75 2.14 5.40 18.89
N PHE A 76 1.57 4.21 18.98
CA PHE A 76 0.19 3.99 19.40
C PHE A 76 -0.01 4.36 20.86
N TYR A 77 0.91 3.96 21.74
CA TYR A 77 0.88 4.36 23.14
C TYR A 77 0.95 5.88 23.29
N GLY A 78 1.90 6.55 22.63
CA GLY A 78 2.05 8.01 22.69
C GLY A 78 0.82 8.78 22.20
N ILE A 79 0.18 8.30 21.13
CA ILE A 79 -1.08 8.89 20.63
C ILE A 79 -2.25 8.59 21.57
N THR A 80 -2.30 7.40 22.18
CA THR A 80 -3.36 7.05 23.13
C THR A 80 -3.27 7.91 24.39
N VAL A 81 -2.06 8.20 24.89
CA VAL A 81 -1.87 9.06 26.07
C VAL A 81 -2.34 10.50 25.81
N SER A 82 -2.15 11.03 24.60
CA SER A 82 -2.49 12.42 24.28
C SER A 82 -3.91 12.62 23.75
N GLY A 83 -4.43 11.68 22.95
CA GLY A 83 -5.71 11.80 22.24
C GLY A 83 -6.68 10.64 22.48
N GLY A 84 -6.35 9.68 23.35
CA GLY A 84 -7.17 8.49 23.60
C GLY A 84 -7.41 7.65 22.34
N THR A 85 -8.53 6.93 22.34
CA THR A 85 -8.97 6.12 21.20
C THR A 85 -9.27 6.97 19.96
N ALA A 86 -9.81 8.18 20.14
CA ALA A 86 -10.05 9.12 19.04
C ALA A 86 -8.74 9.50 18.32
N GLY A 87 -7.66 9.71 19.07
CA GLY A 87 -6.33 9.96 18.51
C GLY A 87 -5.84 8.82 17.62
N LEU A 88 -6.08 7.56 18.00
CA LEU A 88 -5.72 6.39 17.18
C LEU A 88 -6.54 6.32 15.89
N ILE A 89 -7.84 6.61 15.96
CA ILE A 89 -8.72 6.63 14.77
C ILE A 89 -8.22 7.71 13.79
N VAL A 90 -7.89 8.90 14.30
CA VAL A 90 -7.32 9.98 13.49
C VAL A 90 -5.97 9.59 12.90
N LEU A 91 -5.08 8.93 13.67
CA LEU A 91 -3.80 8.43 13.17
C LEU A 91 -3.98 7.48 11.98
N VAL A 92 -4.89 6.50 12.10
CA VAL A 92 -5.21 5.55 11.02
C VAL A 92 -5.71 6.30 9.79
N ALA A 93 -6.63 7.24 9.98
CA ALA A 93 -7.17 8.04 8.88
C ALA A 93 -6.12 8.90 8.18
N LEU A 94 -5.16 9.46 8.93
CA LEU A 94 -4.03 10.20 8.36
C LEU A 94 -3.09 9.28 7.56
N ILE A 95 -2.78 8.08 8.07
CA ILE A 95 -1.94 7.10 7.36
C ILE A 95 -2.64 6.59 6.10
N ALA A 96 -3.94 6.34 6.14
CA ALA A 96 -4.73 5.97 4.98
C ALA A 96 -4.71 7.08 3.92
N THR A 97 -4.95 8.33 4.34
CA THR A 97 -4.92 9.51 3.47
C THR A 97 -3.55 9.69 2.82
N LEU A 98 -2.47 9.53 3.60
CA LEU A 98 -1.12 9.56 3.07
C LEU A 98 -0.90 8.44 2.04
N THR A 99 -1.30 7.20 2.38
CA THR A 99 -1.17 6.05 1.48
C THR A 99 -1.89 6.28 0.16
N PHE A 100 -3.14 6.74 0.19
CA PHE A 100 -3.90 7.04 -1.02
C PHE A 100 -3.35 8.25 -1.78
N GLY A 101 -2.87 9.28 -1.09
CA GLY A 101 -2.18 10.41 -1.73
C GLY A 101 -0.91 9.98 -2.48
N LEU A 102 -0.10 9.10 -1.87
CA LEU A 102 1.07 8.49 -2.51
C LEU A 102 0.65 7.65 -3.72
N LEU A 103 -0.42 6.86 -3.61
CA LEU A 103 -0.95 6.05 -4.71
C LEU A 103 -1.41 6.92 -5.90
N MET A 104 -2.13 8.01 -5.62
CA MET A 104 -2.53 8.98 -6.65
C MET A 104 -1.30 9.65 -7.29
N ARG A 105 -0.24 9.86 -6.51
CA ARG A 105 1.03 10.36 -7.05
C ARG A 105 1.70 9.35 -7.98
N VAL A 106 1.64 8.04 -7.69
CA VAL A 106 2.11 6.98 -8.60
C VAL A 106 1.34 7.07 -9.92
N VAL A 107 0.01 7.10 -9.87
CA VAL A 107 -0.84 7.26 -11.07
C VAL A 107 -0.44 8.50 -11.87
N TRP A 108 -0.29 9.65 -11.20
CA TRP A 108 0.08 10.89 -11.85
C TRP A 108 1.44 10.82 -12.54
N ILE A 109 2.44 10.20 -11.92
CA ILE A 109 3.77 10.10 -12.52
C ILE A 109 3.72 9.29 -13.81
N ARG A 110 2.96 8.20 -13.83
CA ARG A 110 2.83 7.30 -14.97
C ARG A 110 2.00 7.90 -16.10
N GLU A 111 0.82 8.44 -15.77
CA GLU A 111 -0.20 8.75 -16.79
C GLU A 111 -0.39 10.25 -17.04
N LYS A 112 0.09 11.12 -16.14
CA LYS A 112 -0.18 12.59 -16.14
C LYS A 112 -1.67 12.96 -16.16
N LYS A 113 -2.54 11.98 -15.92
CA LYS A 113 -4.00 12.07 -15.84
C LYS A 113 -4.44 11.34 -14.58
N ILE A 114 -5.42 11.90 -13.88
CA ILE A 114 -5.84 11.38 -12.56
C ILE A 114 -7.35 11.10 -12.47
N PHE A 115 -8.12 11.63 -13.43
CA PHE A 115 -9.57 11.56 -13.43
C PHE A 115 -10.14 10.14 -13.34
N LEU A 116 -9.63 9.21 -14.16
CA LEU A 116 -10.12 7.83 -14.18
C LEU A 116 -9.74 7.08 -12.89
N ALA A 117 -8.62 7.45 -12.27
CA ALA A 117 -8.27 6.95 -10.95
C ALA A 117 -9.31 7.39 -9.91
N PHE A 118 -9.71 8.66 -9.88
CA PHE A 118 -10.76 9.09 -8.96
C PHE A 118 -12.08 8.34 -9.17
N LEU A 119 -12.50 8.17 -10.42
CA LEU A 119 -13.76 7.49 -10.75
C LEU A 119 -13.76 6.01 -10.31
N LEU A 120 -12.63 5.32 -10.48
CA LEU A 120 -12.50 3.90 -10.18
C LEU A 120 -12.03 3.60 -8.75
N PHE A 121 -11.66 4.63 -7.98
CA PHE A 121 -11.19 4.46 -6.61
C PHE A 121 -12.19 3.71 -5.71
N PRO A 122 -13.49 4.05 -5.68
CA PRO A 122 -14.46 3.34 -4.85
C PRO A 122 -14.57 1.85 -5.21
N LEU A 123 -14.43 1.51 -6.50
CA LEU A 123 -14.46 0.11 -6.95
C LEU A 123 -13.26 -0.69 -6.43
N PHE A 124 -12.07 -0.09 -6.43
CA PHE A 124 -10.85 -0.77 -5.98
C PHE A 124 -10.75 -0.88 -4.45
N PHE A 125 -11.19 0.15 -3.74
CA PHE A 125 -10.92 0.26 -2.30
C PHE A 125 -12.15 0.08 -1.43
N GLY A 126 -13.38 0.11 -1.97
CA GLY A 126 -14.61 0.02 -1.18
C GLY A 126 -14.68 -1.21 -0.27
N LEU A 127 -14.22 -2.37 -0.76
CA LEU A 127 -14.18 -3.62 0.03
C LEU A 127 -13.02 -3.70 1.03
N THR A 128 -12.10 -2.73 1.02
CA THR A 128 -10.93 -2.68 1.92
C THR A 128 -11.14 -1.77 3.13
N PHE A 129 -12.31 -1.16 3.28
CA PHE A 129 -12.66 -0.21 4.35
C PHE A 129 -12.31 -0.74 5.74
N GLY A 130 -12.73 -1.95 6.06
CA GLY A 130 -12.49 -2.58 7.37
C GLY A 130 -11.02 -2.93 7.67
N LEU A 131 -10.11 -2.80 6.69
CA LEU A 131 -8.68 -3.04 6.89
C LEU A 131 -7.94 -1.81 7.41
N TRP A 132 -8.58 -0.64 7.40
CA TRP A 132 -8.07 0.58 8.00
C TRP A 132 -8.50 0.65 9.47
N SER A 133 -7.85 -0.18 10.29
CA SER A 133 -8.04 -0.23 11.74
C SER A 133 -6.71 0.05 12.47
N PRO A 134 -6.72 0.38 13.78
CA PRO A 134 -5.50 0.61 14.56
C PRO A 134 -4.66 -0.66 14.73
N ARG A 135 -3.92 -1.01 13.68
CA ARG A 135 -2.98 -2.13 13.69
C ARG A 135 -1.66 -1.78 13.02
N PRO A 136 -0.55 -2.47 13.35
CA PRO A 136 0.75 -2.19 12.74
C PRO A 136 0.79 -2.38 11.21
N GLN A 137 -0.11 -3.19 10.63
CA GLN A 137 -0.16 -3.42 9.18
C GLN A 137 -0.37 -2.13 8.37
N ILE A 138 -1.05 -1.11 8.91
CA ILE A 138 -1.33 0.15 8.17
C ILE A 138 -0.05 0.85 7.71
N PHE A 139 1.04 0.75 8.47
CA PHE A 139 2.34 1.28 8.08
C PHE A 139 2.92 0.53 6.90
N SER A 140 2.70 -0.78 6.81
CA SER A 140 3.13 -1.57 5.64
C SER A 140 2.40 -1.18 4.37
N TYR A 141 1.12 -0.80 4.46
CA TYR A 141 0.35 -0.29 3.31
C TYR A 141 0.93 1.04 2.81
N CYS A 142 1.30 1.92 3.73
CA CYS A 142 1.97 3.18 3.39
C CYS A 142 3.37 2.94 2.80
N PHE A 143 4.18 2.09 3.43
CA PHE A 143 5.57 1.85 3.02
C PHE A 143 5.68 1.10 1.70
N ILE A 144 4.82 0.11 1.41
CA ILE A 144 4.82 -0.53 0.09
C ILE A 144 4.46 0.47 -1.01
N THR A 145 3.51 1.37 -0.75
CA THR A 145 3.08 2.38 -1.72
C THR A 145 4.18 3.42 -1.94
N LEU A 146 4.85 3.84 -0.87
CA LEU A 146 6.01 4.72 -0.94
C LEU A 146 7.18 4.07 -1.68
N LEU A 147 7.45 2.78 -1.44
CA LEU A 147 8.48 2.03 -2.14
C LEU A 147 8.23 2.00 -3.65
N ILE A 148 7.00 1.67 -4.06
CA ILE A 148 6.59 1.69 -5.47
C ILE A 148 6.76 3.11 -6.04
N LEU A 149 6.32 4.15 -5.31
CA LEU A 149 6.50 5.54 -5.73
C LEU A 149 7.97 5.92 -5.94
N LEU A 150 8.88 5.54 -5.03
CA LEU A 150 10.31 5.82 -5.16
C LEU A 150 10.90 5.15 -6.41
N ILE A 151 10.53 3.89 -6.67
CA ILE A 151 10.98 3.16 -7.86
C ILE A 151 10.42 3.80 -9.13
N GLU A 152 9.14 4.19 -9.15
CA GLU A 152 8.49 4.85 -10.30
C GLU A 152 9.09 6.23 -10.58
N LEU A 153 9.39 7.01 -9.53
CA LEU A 153 10.12 8.27 -9.66
C LEU A 153 11.50 8.05 -10.26
N PHE A 154 12.24 7.04 -9.81
CA PHE A 154 13.52 6.68 -10.40
C PHE A 154 13.37 6.26 -11.87
N LEU A 155 12.40 5.41 -12.19
CA LEU A 155 12.15 4.95 -13.56
C LEU A 155 11.82 6.11 -14.51
N ASN A 156 11.04 7.09 -14.04
CA ASN A 156 10.63 8.26 -14.83
C ASN A 156 11.72 9.34 -14.94
N THR A 157 12.47 9.62 -13.87
CA THR A 157 13.42 10.76 -13.81
C THR A 157 14.89 10.37 -13.95
N LYS A 158 15.21 9.09 -13.70
CA LYS A 158 16.57 8.55 -13.56
C LYS A 158 17.41 9.16 -12.41
N GLU A 159 16.80 9.96 -11.54
CA GLU A 159 17.48 10.56 -10.39
C GLU A 159 17.77 9.49 -9.32
N LYS A 160 19.05 9.26 -9.03
CA LYS A 160 19.52 8.19 -8.12
C LYS A 160 19.05 8.35 -6.68
N LYS A 161 18.72 9.58 -6.25
CA LYS A 161 18.29 9.88 -4.87
C LYS A 161 17.07 9.05 -4.44
N TYR A 162 16.14 8.79 -5.37
CA TYR A 162 14.94 8.00 -5.08
C TYR A 162 15.28 6.55 -4.80
N LEU A 163 16.26 5.99 -5.53
CA LEU A 163 16.71 4.62 -5.33
C LEU A 163 17.54 4.47 -4.04
N TYR A 164 18.40 5.44 -3.74
CA TYR A 164 19.17 5.44 -2.49
C TYR A 164 18.35 5.73 -1.24
N ALA A 165 17.12 6.24 -1.36
CA ALA A 165 16.18 6.34 -0.25
C ALA A 165 15.61 4.97 0.17
N VAL A 166 15.64 3.96 -0.71
CA VAL A 166 15.02 2.64 -0.48
C VAL A 166 15.58 1.91 0.75
N PRO A 167 16.92 1.80 0.96
CA PRO A 167 17.44 1.11 2.15
C PRO A 167 17.00 1.75 3.47
N PHE A 168 16.84 3.09 3.50
CA PHE A 168 16.35 3.81 4.68
C PHE A 168 14.86 3.54 4.93
N LEU A 169 14.06 3.45 3.87
CA LEU A 169 12.67 3.02 3.97
C LEU A 169 12.57 1.59 4.51
N MET A 170 13.44 0.67 4.05
CA MET A 170 13.47 -0.71 4.51
C MET A 170 13.92 -0.83 5.98
N LEU A 171 14.89 -0.01 6.41
CA LEU A 171 15.30 0.11 7.81
C LEU A 171 14.13 0.53 8.70
N ALA A 172 13.42 1.59 8.30
CA ALA A 172 12.24 2.06 9.03
C ALA A 172 11.18 0.94 9.06
N TRP A 173 10.85 0.36 7.91
CA TRP A 173 9.82 -0.66 7.81
C TRP A 173 10.12 -1.90 8.67
N ALA A 174 11.36 -2.37 8.72
CA ALA A 174 11.75 -3.51 9.56
C ALA A 174 11.52 -3.31 11.07
N ASN A 175 11.45 -2.05 11.52
CA ASN A 175 11.13 -1.68 12.89
C ASN A 175 9.63 -1.42 13.11
N PHE A 176 8.89 -1.19 12.03
CA PHE A 176 7.44 -1.00 12.08
C PHE A 176 6.64 -2.28 11.93
N HIS A 177 7.01 -3.18 11.02
CA HIS A 177 6.18 -4.36 10.77
C HIS A 177 6.93 -5.47 10.03
N ALA A 178 6.62 -6.73 10.36
CA ALA A 178 7.16 -7.93 9.71
C ALA A 178 6.80 -8.03 8.21
N GLY A 179 5.81 -7.26 7.75
CA GLY A 179 5.46 -7.11 6.34
C GLY A 179 6.59 -6.56 5.46
N VAL A 180 7.71 -6.11 6.04
CA VAL A 180 8.92 -5.69 5.32
C VAL A 180 9.45 -6.74 4.33
N ILE A 181 9.15 -8.03 4.55
CA ILE A 181 9.48 -9.09 3.59
C ILE A 181 8.86 -8.85 2.20
N LEU A 182 7.67 -8.24 2.13
CA LEU A 182 7.04 -7.85 0.88
C LEU A 182 7.82 -6.72 0.20
N GLY A 183 8.30 -5.76 0.98
CA GLY A 183 9.18 -4.70 0.48
C GLY A 183 10.47 -5.27 -0.11
N LEU A 184 11.12 -6.22 0.57
CA LEU A 184 12.31 -6.89 0.03
C LEU A 184 12.00 -7.59 -1.30
N ALA A 185 10.89 -8.33 -1.38
CA ALA A 185 10.49 -9.00 -2.61
C ALA A 185 10.35 -8.00 -3.78
N VAL A 186 9.77 -6.82 -3.54
CA VAL A 186 9.67 -5.75 -4.55
C VAL A 186 11.03 -5.18 -4.94
N VAL A 187 11.94 -4.97 -3.98
CA VAL A 187 13.30 -4.46 -4.27
C VAL A 187 14.09 -5.48 -5.09
N PHE A 188 14.02 -6.76 -4.76
CA PHE A 188 14.69 -7.82 -5.53
C PHE A 188 14.06 -8.01 -6.91
N LEU A 189 12.74 -7.91 -7.04
CA LEU A 189 12.05 -7.91 -8.33
C LEU A 189 12.51 -6.75 -9.20
N PHE A 190 12.67 -5.56 -8.62
CA PHE A 190 13.21 -4.40 -9.32
C PHE A 190 14.66 -4.61 -9.77
N ALA A 191 15.52 -5.15 -8.90
CA ALA A 191 16.91 -5.46 -9.27
C ALA A 191 16.97 -6.48 -10.42
N PHE A 192 16.11 -7.50 -10.39
CA PHE A 192 15.98 -8.48 -11.47
C PHE A 192 15.47 -7.85 -12.78
N HIS A 193 14.53 -6.90 -12.70
CA HIS A 193 14.08 -6.14 -13.86
C HIS A 193 15.24 -5.32 -14.48
N GLU A 194 16.05 -4.64 -13.68
CA GLU A 194 17.21 -3.89 -14.19
C GLU A 194 18.22 -4.82 -14.87
N PHE A 195 18.50 -5.99 -14.29
CA PHE A 195 19.38 -7.01 -14.85
C PHE A 195 18.91 -7.55 -16.21
N THR A 196 17.63 -7.89 -16.30
CA THR A 196 17.03 -8.35 -17.57
C THR A 196 16.96 -7.22 -18.61
N SER A 197 16.76 -5.97 -18.17
CA SER A 197 16.77 -4.79 -19.05
C SER A 197 18.15 -4.48 -19.66
N GLU A 198 19.23 -4.91 -19.02
CA GLU A 198 20.61 -4.85 -19.55
C GLU A 198 20.99 -6.11 -20.33
N MET A 199 20.01 -6.89 -20.81
CA MET A 199 20.23 -8.13 -21.56
C MET A 199 21.14 -9.11 -20.83
N TRP A 200 20.90 -9.29 -19.52
CA TRP A 200 21.66 -10.21 -18.67
C TRP A 200 23.14 -9.79 -18.48
N ARG A 201 23.45 -8.52 -18.72
CA ARG A 201 24.77 -7.94 -18.44
C ARG A 201 24.77 -7.22 -17.11
N PHE A 202 25.90 -7.29 -16.42
CA PHE A 202 26.09 -6.61 -15.14
C PHE A 202 26.59 -5.17 -15.34
N GLY A 203 25.76 -4.36 -15.99
CA GLY A 203 26.02 -2.95 -16.27
C GLY A 203 25.80 -2.05 -15.06
N GLU A 204 25.92 -0.75 -15.28
CA GLU A 204 25.85 0.26 -14.23
C GLU A 204 24.47 0.33 -13.55
N ARG A 205 23.38 0.03 -14.28
CA ARG A 205 22.04 0.00 -13.68
C ARG A 205 21.88 -1.21 -12.78
N THR A 206 22.29 -2.39 -13.25
CA THR A 206 22.25 -3.64 -12.47
C THR A 206 23.10 -3.53 -11.21
N LYS A 207 24.35 -3.05 -11.33
CA LYS A 207 25.23 -2.84 -10.17
C LYS A 207 24.56 -1.98 -9.09
N ARG A 208 23.90 -0.91 -9.51
CA ARG A 208 23.23 0.03 -8.59
C ARG A 208 21.99 -0.59 -7.94
N SER A 209 21.13 -1.24 -8.71
CA SER A 209 19.93 -1.88 -8.17
C SER A 209 20.28 -3.06 -7.27
N THR A 210 21.33 -3.84 -7.60
CA THR A 210 21.89 -4.87 -6.73
C THR A 210 22.46 -4.28 -5.45
N PHE A 211 23.23 -3.20 -5.53
CA PHE A 211 23.74 -2.51 -4.33
C PHE A 211 22.60 -2.08 -3.40
N VAL A 212 21.54 -1.49 -3.97
CA VAL A 212 20.34 -1.10 -3.22
C VAL A 212 19.60 -2.30 -2.65
N ALA A 213 19.49 -3.41 -3.37
CA ALA A 213 18.90 -4.65 -2.87
C ALA A 213 19.69 -5.25 -1.71
N LEU A 214 21.01 -5.33 -1.82
CA LEU A 214 21.89 -5.87 -0.77
C LEU A 214 21.92 -4.98 0.48
N THR A 215 21.98 -3.66 0.31
CA THR A 215 21.90 -2.72 1.44
C THR A 215 20.52 -2.70 2.09
N SER A 216 19.45 -2.86 1.30
CA SER A 216 18.09 -3.07 1.83
C SER A 216 17.98 -4.36 2.63
N LEU A 217 18.59 -5.45 2.15
CA LEU A 217 18.67 -6.71 2.89
C LEU A 217 19.46 -6.55 4.20
N GLY A 218 20.59 -5.82 4.18
CA GLY A 218 21.32 -5.48 5.41
C GLY A 218 20.48 -4.66 6.38
N ALA A 219 19.77 -3.65 5.86
CA ALA A 219 18.95 -2.73 6.64
C ALA A 219 17.81 -3.44 7.40
N VAL A 220 17.21 -4.49 6.83
CA VAL A 220 16.12 -5.19 7.52
C VAL A 220 16.58 -5.96 8.76
N PHE A 221 17.87 -6.32 8.86
CA PHE A 221 18.40 -6.99 10.06
C PHE A 221 18.65 -6.02 11.22
N LEU A 222 18.62 -4.70 10.98
CA LEU A 222 18.80 -3.68 11.99
C LEU A 222 17.48 -3.41 12.74
N ASN A 223 17.04 -4.41 13.49
CA ASN A 223 15.90 -4.35 14.39
C ASN A 223 16.16 -5.27 15.61
N PRO A 224 15.49 -5.09 16.77
CA PRO A 224 15.74 -5.87 17.99
C PRO A 224 15.56 -7.39 17.83
N ASN A 225 14.77 -7.82 16.85
CA ASN A 225 14.50 -9.23 16.58
C ASN A 225 15.35 -9.81 15.43
N GLY A 226 16.22 -9.01 14.80
CA GLY A 226 17.09 -9.43 13.70
C GLY A 226 16.33 -10.15 12.58
N TYR A 227 16.80 -11.36 12.23
CA TYR A 227 16.18 -12.19 11.19
C TYR A 227 14.78 -12.71 11.56
N ALA A 228 14.44 -12.79 12.86
CA ALA A 228 13.18 -13.36 13.32
C ALA A 228 11.97 -12.56 12.80
N THR A 229 12.13 -11.26 12.54
CA THR A 229 11.12 -10.41 11.89
C THR A 229 10.75 -10.90 10.49
N LEU A 230 11.71 -11.44 9.72
CA LEU A 230 11.46 -11.93 8.35
C LEU A 230 10.73 -13.26 8.31
N VAL A 231 10.93 -14.10 9.34
CA VAL A 231 10.32 -15.43 9.44
C VAL A 231 9.09 -15.47 10.34
N TYR A 232 8.68 -14.31 10.89
CA TYR A 232 7.58 -14.22 11.84
C TYR A 232 6.28 -14.85 11.31
N SER A 233 5.89 -14.53 10.08
CA SER A 233 4.66 -15.06 9.46
C SER A 233 4.67 -16.58 9.34
N GLN A 234 5.83 -17.19 9.07
CA GLN A 234 6.00 -18.63 8.97
C GLN A 234 5.88 -19.32 10.32
N ILE A 235 6.34 -18.64 11.39
CA ILE A 235 6.25 -19.14 12.77
C ILE A 235 4.80 -19.11 13.27
N ILE A 236 4.10 -17.99 13.08
CA ILE A 236 2.79 -17.76 13.69
C ILE A 236 1.61 -18.31 12.86
N ALA A 237 1.75 -18.43 11.53
CA ALA A 237 0.64 -18.85 10.67
C ALA A 237 0.02 -20.21 11.03
N PRO A 238 0.79 -21.28 11.34
CA PRO A 238 0.20 -22.58 11.71
C PRO A 238 -0.63 -22.47 12.99
N VAL A 239 -0.12 -21.75 14.00
CA VAL A 239 -0.80 -21.56 15.29
C VAL A 239 -2.08 -20.74 15.10
N ALA A 240 -1.98 -19.62 14.37
CA ALA A 240 -3.14 -18.76 14.14
C ALA A 240 -4.26 -19.46 13.35
N LYS A 241 -3.90 -20.30 12.38
CA LYS A 241 -4.87 -21.15 11.66
C LYS A 241 -5.50 -22.20 12.58
N ALA A 242 -4.71 -22.85 13.43
CA ALA A 242 -5.22 -23.83 14.39
C ALA A 242 -6.19 -23.19 15.41
N LEU A 243 -5.96 -21.94 15.79
CA LEU A 243 -6.84 -21.15 16.65
C LEU A 243 -8.06 -20.55 15.90
N GLY A 244 -8.23 -20.82 14.60
CA GLY A 244 -9.37 -20.34 13.84
C GLY A 244 -9.35 -18.83 13.56
N VAL A 245 -8.18 -18.19 13.62
CA VAL A 245 -8.06 -16.75 13.36
C VAL A 245 -8.31 -16.47 11.87
N SER A 246 -9.53 -16.00 11.57
CA SER A 246 -10.11 -15.95 10.21
C SER A 246 -9.25 -15.22 9.17
N GLU A 247 -8.47 -14.23 9.57
CA GLU A 247 -7.60 -13.46 8.67
C GLU A 247 -6.41 -14.25 8.11
N TRP A 248 -6.00 -15.35 8.76
CA TRP A 248 -4.89 -16.19 8.31
C TRP A 248 -5.28 -17.24 7.27
N PHE A 249 -6.58 -17.42 7.03
CA PHE A 249 -7.10 -18.30 5.99
C PHE A 249 -6.98 -17.68 4.62
N SER A 250 -6.92 -18.53 3.59
CA SER A 250 -6.94 -18.09 2.20
C SER A 250 -8.25 -17.38 1.89
N LEU A 251 -8.23 -16.44 0.94
CA LEU A 251 -9.46 -15.94 0.33
C LEU A 251 -10.31 -17.08 -0.25
N LEU A 252 -9.68 -18.14 -0.75
CA LEU A 252 -10.37 -19.31 -1.32
C LEU A 252 -11.08 -20.15 -0.24
N ASP A 253 -10.55 -20.19 0.98
CA ASP A 253 -11.21 -20.86 2.10
C ASP A 253 -12.48 -20.11 2.57
N ARG A 254 -12.60 -18.82 2.18
CA ARG A 254 -13.69 -17.93 2.59
C ARG A 254 -14.74 -17.69 1.51
N LEU A 255 -14.79 -18.53 0.47
CA LEU A 255 -15.79 -18.45 -0.60
C LEU A 255 -17.24 -18.63 -0.13
N GLY A 256 -17.48 -19.00 1.13
CA GLY A 256 -18.82 -18.98 1.73
C GLY A 256 -19.39 -17.55 1.90
N THR A 257 -18.54 -16.53 2.05
CA THR A 257 -19.00 -15.14 2.27
C THR A 257 -19.17 -14.38 0.95
N TRP A 258 -20.17 -13.50 0.89
CA TRP A 258 -20.45 -12.75 -0.34
C TRP A 258 -19.32 -11.76 -0.68
N GLU A 259 -18.67 -11.17 0.33
CA GLU A 259 -17.55 -10.25 0.17
C GLU A 259 -16.37 -10.94 -0.54
N SER A 260 -16.05 -12.16 -0.14
CA SER A 260 -14.96 -12.94 -0.74
C SER A 260 -15.25 -13.30 -2.19
N LYS A 261 -16.51 -13.65 -2.51
CA LYS A 261 -16.94 -13.90 -3.90
C LYS A 261 -16.82 -12.65 -4.77
N VAL A 262 -17.35 -11.52 -4.29
CA VAL A 262 -17.28 -10.24 -5.03
C VAL A 262 -15.83 -9.82 -5.23
N PHE A 263 -14.99 -9.92 -4.19
CA PHE A 263 -13.59 -9.59 -4.28
C PHE A 263 -12.83 -10.51 -5.25
N LEU A 264 -13.12 -11.82 -5.26
CA LEU A 264 -12.53 -12.75 -6.21
C LEU A 264 -12.92 -12.43 -7.66
N VAL A 265 -14.20 -12.14 -7.93
CA VAL A 265 -14.65 -11.73 -9.27
C VAL A 265 -13.93 -10.45 -9.70
N PHE A 266 -13.87 -9.45 -8.82
CA PHE A 266 -13.12 -8.22 -9.05
C PHE A 266 -11.64 -8.49 -9.37
N MET A 267 -10.97 -9.34 -8.57
CA MET A 267 -9.59 -9.76 -8.80
C MET A 267 -9.41 -10.38 -10.18
N VAL A 268 -10.28 -11.32 -10.57
CA VAL A 268 -10.21 -12.01 -11.87
C VAL A 268 -10.38 -11.02 -13.01
N VAL A 269 -11.36 -10.13 -12.94
CA VAL A 269 -11.60 -9.11 -13.97
C VAL A 269 -10.39 -8.19 -14.14
N VAL A 270 -9.84 -7.67 -13.04
CA VAL A 270 -8.64 -6.81 -13.07
C VAL A 270 -7.43 -7.60 -13.58
N ALA A 271 -7.22 -8.83 -13.14
CA ALA A 271 -6.11 -9.67 -13.60
C ALA A 271 -6.18 -9.95 -15.11
N LEU A 272 -7.37 -10.28 -15.64
CA LEU A 272 -7.56 -10.49 -17.08
C LEU A 272 -7.31 -9.20 -17.87
N ALA A 273 -7.78 -8.06 -17.38
CA ALA A 273 -7.52 -6.76 -18.01
C ALA A 273 -6.01 -6.43 -18.03
N LEU A 274 -5.29 -6.71 -16.93
CA LEU A 274 -3.84 -6.56 -16.84
C LEU A 274 -3.14 -7.47 -17.84
N VAL A 275 -3.47 -8.77 -17.88
CA VAL A 275 -2.89 -9.74 -18.83
C VAL A 275 -3.10 -9.27 -20.27
N PHE A 276 -4.32 -8.88 -20.63
CA PHE A 276 -4.62 -8.36 -21.96
C PHE A 276 -3.80 -7.11 -22.30
N GLY A 277 -3.71 -6.15 -21.38
CA GLY A 277 -2.93 -4.94 -21.57
C GLY A 277 -1.42 -5.20 -21.71
N PHE A 278 -0.87 -6.13 -20.92
CA PHE A 278 0.53 -6.54 -21.03
C PHE A 278 0.81 -7.27 -22.35
N LEU A 279 -0.07 -8.18 -22.79
CA LEU A 279 0.07 -8.86 -24.07
C LEU A 279 0.02 -7.89 -25.25
N LYS A 280 -0.89 -6.91 -25.21
CA LYS A 280 -0.96 -5.87 -26.24
C LYS A 280 0.34 -5.06 -26.29
N ARG A 281 0.83 -4.59 -25.14
CA ARG A 281 2.10 -3.85 -25.05
C ARG A 281 3.29 -4.66 -25.52
N TYR A 282 3.34 -5.95 -25.18
CA TYR A 282 4.41 -6.83 -25.64
C TYR A 282 4.42 -6.98 -27.16
N LYS A 283 3.24 -7.08 -27.81
CA LYS A 283 3.15 -7.09 -29.28
C LYS A 283 3.64 -5.79 -29.93
N GLU A 284 3.45 -4.66 -29.26
CA GLU A 284 3.87 -3.34 -29.75
C GLU A 284 5.38 -3.13 -29.56
N ASP A 285 5.87 -3.30 -28.32
CA ASP A 285 7.23 -2.88 -27.93
C ASP A 285 8.25 -4.03 -27.92
N HIS A 286 7.81 -5.29 -28.00
CA HIS A 286 8.65 -6.51 -27.86
C HIS A 286 9.53 -6.54 -26.58
N ARG A 287 9.17 -5.76 -25.56
CA ARG A 287 9.89 -5.63 -24.29
C ARG A 287 9.02 -6.10 -23.13
N LEU A 288 9.59 -6.96 -22.29
CA LEU A 288 8.93 -7.46 -21.07
C LEU A 288 9.21 -6.51 -19.91
N ASP A 289 8.13 -5.92 -19.39
CA ASP A 289 8.16 -5.09 -18.20
C ASP A 289 8.08 -5.96 -16.94
N PHE A 290 9.18 -6.69 -16.66
CA PHE A 290 9.23 -7.68 -15.57
C PHE A 290 8.86 -7.11 -14.20
N PHE A 291 9.16 -5.83 -13.94
CA PHE A 291 8.84 -5.21 -12.66
C PHE A 291 7.32 -5.10 -12.47
N HIS A 292 6.62 -4.42 -13.37
CA HIS A 292 5.17 -4.22 -13.23
C HIS A 292 4.39 -5.52 -13.42
N TRP A 293 4.86 -6.43 -14.27
CA TRP A 293 4.24 -7.75 -14.44
C TRP A 293 4.41 -8.62 -13.20
N GLY A 294 5.62 -8.66 -12.63
CA GLY A 294 5.89 -9.37 -11.38
C GLY A 294 5.10 -8.80 -10.20
N LEU A 295 4.94 -7.48 -10.13
CA LEU A 295 4.07 -6.81 -9.16
C LEU A 295 2.61 -7.26 -9.29
N ALA A 296 2.06 -7.26 -10.52
CA ALA A 296 0.69 -7.72 -10.77
C ALA A 296 0.48 -9.19 -10.37
N VAL A 297 1.44 -10.07 -10.70
CA VAL A 297 1.38 -11.49 -10.32
C VAL A 297 1.43 -11.65 -8.80
N ALA A 298 2.37 -10.98 -8.13
CA ALA A 298 2.48 -11.01 -6.68
C ALA A 298 1.19 -10.51 -6.00
N ALA A 299 0.60 -9.43 -6.52
CA ALA A 299 -0.65 -8.88 -6.02
C ALA A 299 -1.82 -9.88 -6.08
N VAL A 300 -1.89 -10.73 -7.11
CA VAL A 300 -2.91 -11.79 -7.24
C VAL A 300 -2.67 -12.94 -6.26
N ILE A 301 -1.40 -13.32 -6.03
CA ILE A 301 -1.04 -14.44 -5.16
C ILE A 301 -1.30 -14.11 -3.68
N LEU A 302 -1.04 -12.87 -3.27
CA LEU A 302 -1.09 -12.46 -1.87
C LEU A 302 -2.44 -12.75 -1.16
N PRO A 303 -3.61 -12.38 -1.72
CA PRO A 303 -4.92 -12.73 -1.14
C PRO A 303 -5.20 -14.24 -1.09
N VAL A 304 -4.63 -15.02 -2.02
CA VAL A 304 -4.73 -16.47 -2.04
C VAL A 304 -3.90 -17.11 -0.92
N ILE A 305 -2.81 -16.48 -0.50
CA ILE A 305 -2.06 -16.91 0.68
C ILE A 305 -2.87 -16.65 1.96
N SER A 306 -3.44 -15.46 2.09
CA SER A 306 -4.21 -15.06 3.27
C SER A 306 -5.02 -13.79 3.04
N VAL A 307 -6.23 -13.73 3.63
CA VAL A 307 -7.10 -12.54 3.55
C VAL A 307 -6.45 -11.28 4.12
N ARG A 308 -5.51 -11.41 5.05
CA ARG A 308 -4.77 -10.25 5.59
C ARG A 308 -3.95 -9.50 4.54
N HIS A 309 -3.70 -10.11 3.38
CA HIS A 309 -2.99 -9.46 2.29
C HIS A 309 -3.92 -8.89 1.19
N VAL A 310 -5.24 -8.92 1.38
CA VAL A 310 -6.24 -8.46 0.39
C VAL A 310 -5.96 -7.05 -0.11
N ILE A 311 -5.58 -6.12 0.77
CA ILE A 311 -5.35 -4.71 0.39
C ILE A 311 -4.16 -4.49 -0.53
N PHE A 312 -3.17 -5.39 -0.53
CA PHE A 312 -2.03 -5.28 -1.44
C PHE A 312 -2.46 -5.45 -2.89
N PHE A 313 -3.55 -6.19 -3.16
CA PHE A 313 -4.07 -6.34 -4.51
C PHE A 313 -4.44 -4.99 -5.15
N PRO A 314 -5.39 -4.21 -4.61
CA PRO A 314 -5.73 -2.92 -5.19
C PRO A 314 -4.59 -1.90 -5.07
N LEU A 315 -3.79 -1.88 -3.99
CA LEU A 315 -2.66 -0.94 -3.88
C LEU A 315 -1.62 -1.11 -5.00
N ILE A 316 -1.35 -2.35 -5.40
CA ILE A 316 -0.36 -2.65 -6.45
C ILE A 316 -0.98 -2.57 -7.85
N THR A 317 -2.17 -3.12 -8.04
CA THR A 317 -2.76 -3.24 -9.39
C THR A 317 -3.44 -1.96 -9.87
N PHE A 318 -3.89 -1.09 -8.97
CA PHE A 318 -4.63 0.11 -9.34
C PHE A 318 -3.88 1.02 -10.32
N PRO A 319 -2.62 1.44 -10.06
CA PRO A 319 -1.92 2.31 -11.02
C PRO A 319 -1.69 1.65 -12.38
N LEU A 320 -1.49 0.33 -12.39
CA LEU A 320 -1.31 -0.45 -13.62
C LEU A 320 -2.61 -0.52 -14.44
N PHE A 321 -3.72 -0.77 -13.75
CA PHE A 321 -5.04 -0.84 -14.37
C PHE A 321 -5.45 0.52 -14.95
N ILE A 322 -5.21 1.61 -14.22
CA ILE A 322 -5.53 2.96 -14.69
C ILE A 322 -4.79 3.29 -15.99
N GLY A 323 -3.52 2.91 -16.13
CA GLY A 323 -2.79 3.11 -17.38
C GLY A 323 -3.36 2.35 -18.57
N ILE A 324 -3.84 1.11 -18.36
CA ILE A 324 -4.53 0.35 -19.41
C ILE A 324 -5.85 1.00 -19.77
N ALA A 325 -6.62 1.42 -18.76
CA ALA A 325 -7.92 2.02 -18.95
C ALA A 325 -7.81 3.36 -19.69
N TYR A 326 -6.82 4.20 -19.38
CA TYR A 326 -6.54 5.42 -20.15
C TYR A 326 -6.20 5.14 -21.60
N ARG A 327 -5.30 4.18 -21.87
CA ARG A 327 -4.97 3.79 -23.26
C ARG A 327 -6.20 3.33 -24.04
N TYR A 328 -7.10 2.60 -23.39
CA TYR A 328 -8.34 2.15 -24.04
C TYR A 328 -9.27 3.32 -24.35
N VAL A 329 -9.50 4.23 -23.39
CA VAL A 329 -10.34 5.42 -23.58
C VAL A 329 -9.77 6.34 -24.67
N ASP A 330 -8.46 6.61 -24.62
CA ASP A 330 -7.78 7.47 -25.60
C ASP A 330 -7.84 6.85 -27.01
N SER A 331 -7.76 5.52 -27.13
CA SER A 331 -7.88 4.82 -28.43
C SER A 331 -9.26 4.89 -29.08
N LYS A 332 -10.29 5.26 -28.32
CA LYS A 332 -11.67 5.41 -28.80
C LYS A 332 -12.04 6.86 -29.10
N GLU A 333 -11.07 7.78 -29.08
CA GLU A 333 -11.27 9.24 -29.19
C GLU A 333 -12.36 9.76 -28.25
N PHE A 334 -12.60 9.09 -27.12
CA PHE A 334 -13.71 9.44 -26.24
C PHE A 334 -13.26 10.58 -25.30
N PRO A 335 -13.80 11.81 -25.40
CA PRO A 335 -13.26 12.98 -24.69
C PRO A 335 -13.78 13.04 -23.25
N MET A 336 -13.52 11.99 -22.46
CA MET A 336 -14.06 11.82 -21.10
C MET A 336 -13.75 12.98 -20.17
N GLU A 337 -12.51 13.47 -20.18
CA GLU A 337 -12.07 14.54 -19.30
C GLU A 337 -12.76 15.87 -19.66
N GLU A 338 -13.00 16.11 -20.95
CA GLU A 338 -13.72 17.29 -21.43
C GLU A 338 -15.22 17.21 -21.12
N ILE A 339 -15.83 16.03 -21.32
CA ILE A 339 -17.24 15.76 -20.97
C ILE A 339 -17.46 15.96 -19.47
N PHE A 340 -16.60 15.39 -18.62
CA PHE A 340 -16.72 15.50 -17.18
C PHE A 340 -16.53 16.95 -16.69
N GLN A 341 -15.48 17.64 -17.18
CA GLN A 341 -15.26 19.04 -16.84
C GLN A 341 -16.42 19.94 -17.27
N LYS A 342 -16.94 19.76 -18.49
CA LYS A 342 -18.00 20.62 -19.02
C LYS A 342 -19.39 20.28 -18.47
N ARG A 343 -19.71 19.01 -18.26
CA ARG A 343 -21.09 18.55 -17.96
C ARG A 343 -21.35 18.13 -16.51
N LEU A 344 -20.32 17.77 -15.74
CA LEU A 344 -20.50 17.31 -14.36
C LEU A 344 -19.91 18.30 -13.36
N ILE A 345 -18.67 18.73 -13.59
CA ILE A 345 -17.96 19.61 -12.65
C ILE A 345 -18.51 21.03 -12.69
N ARG A 346 -18.54 21.67 -13.87
CA ARG A 346 -18.97 23.07 -13.99
C ARG A 346 -20.39 23.31 -13.47
N PRO A 347 -21.39 22.44 -13.75
CA PRO A 347 -22.72 22.59 -13.17
C PRO A 347 -22.72 22.37 -11.66
N PHE A 348 -21.98 21.38 -11.13
CA PHE A 348 -21.90 21.11 -9.69
C PHE A 348 -21.30 22.31 -8.92
N PHE A 349 -20.24 22.91 -9.45
CA PHE A 349 -19.66 24.12 -8.86
C PHE A 349 -20.53 25.36 -9.03
N PHE A 350 -21.23 25.49 -10.16
CA PHE A 350 -22.22 26.55 -10.37
C PHE A 350 -23.36 26.45 -9.34
N ILE A 351 -23.85 25.22 -9.08
CA ILE A 351 -24.84 24.95 -8.05
C ILE A 351 -24.28 25.28 -6.65
N LEU A 352 -23.06 24.86 -6.32
CA LEU A 352 -22.42 25.21 -5.05
C LEU A 352 -22.25 26.72 -4.86
N THR A 353 -21.92 27.48 -5.92
CA THR A 353 -21.83 28.95 -5.84
C THR A 353 -23.20 29.61 -5.63
N LEU A 354 -24.29 29.01 -6.12
CA LEU A 354 -25.66 29.49 -5.84
C LEU A 354 -26.06 29.35 -4.36
N PHE A 355 -25.36 28.53 -3.58
CA PHE A 355 -25.59 28.36 -2.13
C PHE A 355 -24.60 29.17 -1.26
N ILE A 356 -23.64 29.86 -1.86
CA ILE A 356 -22.55 30.58 -1.15
C ILE A 356 -22.68 32.11 -1.32
N GLU A 357 -23.50 32.60 -2.24
CA GLU A 357 -23.88 34.02 -2.28
C GLU A 357 -25.12 34.26 -1.39
N PRO A 358 -25.08 35.27 -0.48
CA PRO A 358 -26.14 35.53 0.49
C PRO A 358 -27.45 36.07 -0.10
#